data_AF-K7RFW4-F1
#
_entry.id   AF-K7RFW4-F1
#
_cell.length_a   1.000
_cell.length_b   1.000
_cell.length_c   1.000
_cell.angle_alpha   90.00
_cell.angle_beta   90.00
_cell.angle_gamma   90.00
#
_symmetry.space_group_name_H-M   'P 1'
#
loop_
_entity.id
_entity.type
_entity.pdbx_description
1 polymer ?
#
loop_
_entity_poly.entity_id
_entity_poly.type
_entity_poly.pdbx_seq_one_letter_code
_entity_poly.pdbx_strand_id
1 'polypeptide(L)'
;MEEKRRVLEMLQAGAIGLEEAEALLKALEERPKGEARLLRVRVQATDKGKPVRIQLNLPLALAQMVETFLPQEAKAKLREKGVDLSALLQEVRTGIPEGKLLEVAAEEDGEPVEILVEVV
;
A
#
# COMPACT_ATOMS: atom_id res chain seq x y z
N MET A 1 19.42 2.34 -12.08
CA MET A 1 20.16 2.31 -13.37
C MET A 1 21.55 1.72 -13.25
N GLU A 2 22.28 1.97 -12.15
CA GLU A 2 23.64 1.48 -11.92
C GLU A 2 23.77 -0.06 -11.95
N GLU A 3 22.79 -0.78 -11.40
CA GLU A 3 22.84 -2.25 -11.32
C GLU A 3 22.61 -2.94 -12.66
N LYS A 4 21.74 -2.41 -13.53
CA LYS A 4 21.56 -2.94 -14.89
C LYS A 4 22.85 -2.80 -15.70
N ARG A 5 23.57 -1.68 -15.53
CA ARG A 5 24.87 -1.45 -16.18
C ARG A 5 25.92 -2.47 -15.73
N ARG A 6 25.96 -2.79 -14.43
CA ARG A 6 26.86 -3.80 -13.87
C ARG A 6 26.62 -5.20 -14.44
N VAL A 7 25.37 -5.62 -14.62
CA VAL A 7 25.04 -6.91 -15.24
C VAL A 7 25.52 -6.97 -16.70
N LEU A 8 25.33 -5.88 -17.46
CA LEU A 8 25.82 -5.80 -18.84
C LEU A 8 27.34 -5.79 -18.94
N GLU A 9 28.04 -5.15 -18.00
CA GLU A 9 29.50 -5.18 -17.90
C GLU A 9 30.02 -6.60 -17.57
N MET A 10 29.31 -7.34 -16.71
CA MET A 10 29.65 -8.75 -16.41
C MET A 10 29.45 -9.67 -17.62
N LEU A 11 28.38 -9.46 -18.39
CA LEU A 11 28.14 -10.17 -19.65
C LEU A 11 29.22 -9.85 -20.68
N GLN A 12 29.60 -8.57 -20.81
CA GLN A 12 30.65 -8.12 -21.72
C GLN A 12 32.03 -8.69 -21.33
N ALA A 13 32.32 -8.80 -20.03
CA ALA A 13 33.54 -9.41 -19.52
C ALA A 13 33.54 -10.94 -19.62
N GLY A 14 32.43 -11.57 -20.05
CA GLY A 14 32.28 -13.02 -20.13
C GLY A 14 32.20 -13.73 -18.77
N ALA A 15 31.96 -12.97 -17.69
CA ALA A 15 31.85 -13.52 -16.34
C ALA A 15 30.51 -14.24 -16.10
N ILE A 16 29.49 -13.96 -16.92
CA ILE A 16 28.16 -14.58 -16.91
C ILE A 16 27.71 -14.88 -18.35
N GLY A 17 26.87 -15.90 -18.52
CA GLY A 17 26.24 -16.24 -19.80
C GLY A 17 25.04 -15.37 -20.15
N LEU A 18 24.54 -15.50 -21.39
CA LEU A 18 23.34 -14.78 -21.86
C LEU A 18 22.10 -15.10 -21.02
N GLU A 19 21.86 -16.38 -20.72
CA GLU A 19 20.72 -16.83 -19.91
C GLU A 19 20.81 -16.34 -18.47
N GLU A 20 22.02 -16.34 -17.88
CA GLU A 20 22.25 -15.82 -16.54
C GLU A 20 22.05 -14.30 -16.48
N ALA A 21 22.52 -13.57 -17.49
CA ALA A 21 22.30 -12.14 -17.60
C ALA A 21 20.81 -11.81 -17.75
N GLU A 22 20.06 -12.57 -18.56
CA GLU A 22 18.61 -12.41 -18.72
C GLU A 22 17.87 -12.68 -17.40
N ALA A 23 18.24 -13.75 -16.68
CA ALA A 23 17.68 -14.07 -15.37
C ALA A 23 17.98 -12.97 -14.33
N LEU A 24 19.21 -12.44 -14.30
CA LEU A 24 19.60 -11.36 -13.40
C LEU A 24 18.89 -10.05 -13.73
N LEU A 25 18.77 -9.69 -15.01
CA LEU A 25 18.05 -8.48 -15.44
C LEU A 25 16.56 -8.59 -15.08
N LYS A 26 15.95 -9.76 -15.29
CA LYS A 26 14.57 -10.02 -14.88
C LYS A 26 14.39 -9.95 -13.37
N ALA A 27 15.29 -10.55 -12.60
CA ALA A 27 15.27 -10.46 -11.13
C ALA A 27 15.49 -9.03 -10.61
N LEU A 28 16.26 -8.19 -11.32
CA LEU A 28 16.41 -6.77 -11.00
C LEU A 28 15.13 -5.97 -11.29
N GLU A 29 14.36 -6.34 -12.31
CA GLU A 29 13.05 -5.75 -12.62
C GLU A 29 11.95 -6.24 -11.67
N GLU A 30 12.03 -7.50 -11.25
CA GLU A 30 11.14 -8.15 -10.29
C GLU A 30 11.58 -7.94 -8.84
N ARG A 31 12.63 -7.14 -8.57
CA ARG A 31 13.01 -6.80 -7.19
C ARG A 31 11.73 -6.36 -6.49
N PRO A 32 11.28 -7.08 -5.44
CA PRO A 32 10.23 -6.53 -4.62
C PRO A 32 10.82 -5.23 -4.11
N LYS A 33 10.20 -4.10 -4.47
CA LYS A 33 10.49 -2.80 -3.87
C LYS A 33 10.20 -2.97 -2.38
N GLY A 34 11.21 -3.45 -1.66
CA GLY A 34 11.18 -3.74 -0.24
C GLY A 34 11.46 -2.48 0.56
N GLU A 35 10.97 -1.33 0.10
CA GLU A 35 10.56 -0.32 1.06
C GLU A 35 9.20 -0.81 1.55
N ALA A 36 9.12 -1.13 2.83
CA ALA A 36 7.87 -1.54 3.45
C ALA A 36 6.89 -0.37 3.30
N ARG A 37 6.09 -0.39 2.23
CA ARG A 37 5.09 0.65 1.96
C ARG A 37 4.13 0.69 3.14
N LEU A 38 4.03 1.86 3.77
CA LEU A 38 3.18 2.14 4.91
C LEU A 38 1.99 2.98 4.43
N LEU A 39 0.78 2.50 4.67
CA LEU A 39 -0.43 3.31 4.59
C LEU A 39 -0.51 4.16 5.86
N ARG A 40 -0.34 5.47 5.75
CA ARG A 40 -0.62 6.40 6.84
C ARG A 40 -2.05 6.89 6.74
N VAL A 41 -2.82 6.70 7.80
CA VAL A 41 -4.19 7.17 7.93
C VAL A 41 -4.24 8.18 9.06
N ARG A 42 -4.72 9.39 8.76
CA ARG A 42 -4.98 10.43 9.75
C ARG A 42 -6.45 10.82 9.66
N VAL A 43 -7.17 10.67 10.77
CA VAL A 43 -8.55 11.13 10.90
C VAL A 43 -8.58 12.18 12.00
N GLN A 44 -9.17 13.33 11.71
CA GLN A 44 -9.53 14.35 12.67
C GLN A 44 -11.03 14.55 12.58
N ALA A 45 -11.75 14.27 13.65
CA ALA A 45 -13.21 14.41 13.70
C ALA A 45 -13.60 15.04 15.03
N THR A 46 -14.87 15.45 15.14
CA THR A 46 -15.53 15.67 16.42
C THR A 46 -16.57 14.56 16.58
N ASP A 47 -16.70 14.01 17.79
CA ASP A 47 -17.81 13.12 18.16
C ASP A 47 -18.41 13.66 19.46
N LYS A 48 -19.67 14.10 19.39
CA LYS A 48 -20.43 14.62 20.55
C LYS A 48 -19.69 15.75 21.27
N GLY A 49 -19.15 16.69 20.50
CA GLY A 49 -18.38 17.83 21.02
C GLY A 49 -16.98 17.49 21.57
N LYS A 50 -16.48 16.26 21.38
CA LYS A 50 -15.11 15.89 21.77
C LYS A 50 -14.25 15.65 20.53
N PRO A 51 -13.03 16.22 20.46
CA PRO A 51 -12.14 15.98 19.32
C PRO A 51 -11.62 14.54 19.33
N VAL A 52 -11.75 13.86 18.20
CA VAL A 52 -11.25 12.52 17.93
C VAL A 52 -10.10 12.62 16.94
N ARG A 53 -8.92 12.16 17.34
CA ARG A 53 -7.73 12.11 16.47
C ARG A 53 -7.23 10.68 16.38
N ILE A 54 -7.22 10.14 15.17
CA ILE A 54 -6.73 8.79 14.88
C ILE A 54 -5.54 8.93 13.94
N GLN A 55 -4.40 8.35 14.31
CA GLN A 55 -3.20 8.29 13.48
C GLN A 55 -2.71 6.85 13.45
N LEU A 56 -2.73 6.24 12.27
CA LEU A 56 -2.37 4.84 12.06
C LEU A 56 -1.32 4.74 10.96
N ASN A 57 -0.28 3.95 11.21
CA ASN A 57 0.70 3.56 10.20
C ASN A 57 0.54 2.06 9.98
N LEU A 58 -0.04 1.68 8.85
CA LEU A 58 -0.36 0.30 8.52
C LEU A 58 0.58 -0.18 7.41
N PRO A 59 1.50 -1.13 7.68
CA PRO A 59 2.26 -1.77 6.62
C PRO A 59 1.32 -2.41 5.59
N LEU A 60 1.50 -2.11 4.30
CA LEU A 60 0.73 -2.75 3.22
C LEU A 60 0.90 -4.27 3.21
N ALA A 61 2.00 -4.78 3.78
CA ALA A 61 2.17 -6.21 4.03
C ALA A 61 1.05 -6.80 4.91
N LEU A 62 0.52 -6.04 5.89
CA LEU A 62 -0.59 -6.48 6.74
C LEU A 62 -1.93 -6.50 6.01
N ALA A 63 -2.05 -5.77 4.90
CA ALA A 63 -3.30 -5.71 4.13
C ALA A 63 -3.74 -7.14 3.71
N GLN A 64 -2.78 -8.02 3.42
CA GLN A 64 -3.03 -9.44 3.10
C GLN A 64 -3.64 -10.24 4.26
N MET A 65 -3.44 -9.78 5.50
CA MET A 65 -3.89 -10.46 6.71
C MET A 65 -5.12 -9.78 7.33
N VAL A 66 -5.54 -8.62 6.83
CA VAL A 66 -6.68 -7.85 7.35
C VAL A 66 -7.95 -8.69 7.41
N GLU A 67 -8.20 -9.52 6.39
CA GLU A 67 -9.33 -10.44 6.40
C GLU A 67 -9.28 -11.44 7.58
N THR A 68 -8.10 -11.89 7.99
CA THR A 68 -7.97 -12.84 9.11
C THR A 68 -8.21 -12.17 10.46
N PHE A 69 -7.92 -10.88 10.57
CA PHE A 69 -8.06 -10.12 11.82
C PHE A 69 -9.44 -9.47 12.00
N LEU A 70 -10.21 -9.25 10.93
CA LEU A 70 -11.55 -8.67 11.07
C LEU A 70 -12.55 -9.67 11.67
N PRO A 71 -13.29 -9.28 12.73
CA PRO A 71 -14.43 -10.04 13.21
C PRO A 71 -15.48 -10.25 12.11
N GLN A 72 -16.21 -11.36 12.15
CA GLN A 72 -17.21 -11.71 11.14
C GLN A 72 -18.30 -10.62 10.99
N GLU A 73 -18.69 -10.00 12.09
CA GLU A 73 -19.65 -8.89 12.11
C GLU A 73 -19.16 -7.67 11.33
N ALA A 74 -17.87 -7.35 11.43
CA ALA A 74 -17.27 -6.21 10.71
C ALA A 74 -17.19 -6.50 9.21
N LYS A 75 -16.87 -7.75 8.81
CA LYS A 75 -16.89 -8.18 7.41
C LYS A 75 -18.28 -8.09 6.80
N ALA A 76 -19.30 -8.53 7.54
CA ALA A 76 -20.69 -8.49 7.09
C ALA A 76 -21.13 -7.04 6.82
N LYS A 77 -20.86 -6.12 7.75
CA LYS A 77 -21.18 -4.69 7.57
C LYS A 77 -20.46 -4.05 6.39
N LEU A 78 -19.22 -4.43 6.12
CA LEU A 78 -18.47 -3.92 4.95
C LEU A 78 -19.09 -4.42 3.63
N ARG A 79 -19.47 -5.69 3.57
CA ARG A 79 -20.17 -6.26 2.40
C ARG A 79 -21.54 -5.62 2.17
N GLU A 80 -22.30 -5.38 3.23
CA GLU A 80 -23.58 -4.66 3.14
C GLU A 80 -23.42 -3.24 2.58
N LYS A 81 -22.29 -2.58 2.88
CA LYS A 81 -21.93 -1.28 2.31
C LYS A 81 -21.32 -1.37 0.90
N GLY A 82 -21.30 -2.55 0.28
CA GLY A 82 -20.77 -2.76 -1.06
C GLY A 82 -19.23 -2.74 -1.13
N VAL A 83 -18.54 -2.87 -0.01
CA VAL A 83 -17.07 -2.84 0.06
C VAL A 83 -16.52 -4.26 -0.04
N ASP A 84 -15.90 -4.59 -1.18
CA ASP A 84 -15.15 -5.84 -1.35
C ASP A 84 -13.68 -5.64 -0.94
N LEU A 85 -13.36 -6.07 0.27
CA LEU A 85 -12.00 -6.00 0.81
C LEU A 85 -11.00 -6.76 -0.06
N SER A 86 -11.38 -7.91 -0.61
CA SER A 86 -10.49 -8.78 -1.35
C SER A 86 -10.04 -8.13 -2.66
N ALA A 87 -10.97 -7.47 -3.35
CA ALA A 87 -10.69 -6.70 -4.56
C ALA A 87 -9.78 -5.48 -4.29
N LEU A 88 -10.09 -4.70 -3.25
CA LEU A 88 -9.28 -3.55 -2.83
C LEU A 88 -7.84 -3.97 -2.49
N LEU A 89 -7.66 -5.10 -1.81
CA LEU A 89 -6.36 -5.63 -1.45
C LEU A 89 -5.54 -6.10 -2.67
N GLN A 90 -6.18 -6.54 -3.74
CA GLN A 90 -5.49 -6.88 -5.00
C GLN A 90 -5.03 -5.64 -5.76
N GLU A 91 -5.83 -4.57 -5.78
CA GLU A 91 -5.42 -3.28 -6.36
C GLU A 91 -4.25 -2.67 -5.59
N VAL A 92 -4.23 -2.80 -4.27
CA VAL A 92 -3.09 -2.39 -3.42
C VAL A 92 -1.79 -3.10 -3.84
N ARG A 93 -1.87 -4.38 -4.20
CA ARG A 93 -0.70 -5.19 -4.61
C ARG A 93 -0.16 -4.84 -5.98
N THR A 94 -0.99 -4.36 -6.90
CA THR A 94 -0.60 -4.09 -8.30
C THR A 94 0.11 -2.75 -8.49
N GLY A 95 0.34 -2.02 -7.39
CA GLY A 95 1.30 -0.92 -7.35
C GLY A 95 0.65 0.42 -7.14
N ILE A 96 0.00 0.60 -5.99
CA ILE A 96 -0.36 1.95 -5.55
C ILE A 96 0.91 2.82 -5.57
N PRO A 97 0.92 3.95 -6.30
CA PRO A 97 2.04 4.87 -6.29
C PRO A 97 2.21 5.48 -4.89
N GLU A 98 3.45 5.75 -4.51
CA GLU A 98 3.74 6.51 -3.28
C GLU A 98 3.13 7.91 -3.39
N GLY A 99 2.60 8.42 -2.26
CA GLY A 99 1.95 9.73 -2.18
C GLY A 99 0.54 9.70 -1.60
N LYS A 100 -0.15 10.86 -1.70
CA LYS A 100 -1.52 11.03 -1.21
C LYS A 100 -2.51 10.19 -2.04
N LEU A 101 -3.29 9.36 -1.36
CA LEU A 101 -4.37 8.56 -1.97
C LEU A 101 -5.72 9.23 -1.83
N LEU A 102 -5.99 9.78 -0.64
CA LEU A 102 -7.30 10.30 -0.28
C LEU A 102 -7.12 11.51 0.65
N GLU A 103 -7.81 12.59 0.35
CA GLU A 103 -7.95 13.74 1.23
C GLU A 103 -9.43 14.15 1.19
N VAL A 104 -10.13 13.95 2.31
CA VAL A 104 -11.54 14.28 2.46
C VAL A 104 -11.67 15.30 3.57
N ALA A 105 -12.35 16.40 3.27
CA ALA A 105 -12.88 17.33 4.25
C ALA A 105 -14.40 17.34 4.08
N ALA A 106 -15.12 16.96 5.13
CA ALA A 106 -16.57 16.85 5.15
C ALA A 106 -17.14 17.40 6.45
N GLU A 107 -18.47 17.51 6.50
CA GLU A 107 -19.21 17.88 7.69
C GLU A 107 -20.28 16.81 7.90
N GLU A 108 -20.24 16.14 9.05
CA GLU A 108 -21.21 15.10 9.42
C GLU A 108 -21.88 15.53 10.73
N ASP A 109 -23.21 15.60 10.74
CA ASP A 109 -24.01 16.12 11.87
C ASP A 109 -23.61 17.54 12.36
N GLY A 110 -23.08 18.37 11.46
CA GLY A 110 -22.61 19.73 11.79
C GLY A 110 -21.18 19.78 12.35
N GLU A 111 -20.51 18.63 12.40
CA GLU A 111 -19.15 18.49 12.94
C GLU A 111 -18.14 18.26 11.78
N PRO A 112 -17.03 19.02 11.72
CA PRO A 112 -16.04 18.86 10.65
C PRO A 112 -15.25 17.56 10.81
N VAL A 113 -15.06 16.86 9.70
CA VAL A 113 -14.30 15.61 9.59
C VAL A 113 -13.25 15.74 8.49
N GLU A 114 -11.99 15.53 8.85
CA GLU A 114 -10.85 15.47 7.93
C GLU A 114 -10.24 14.07 7.92
N ILE A 115 -10.05 13.49 6.74
CA ILE A 115 -9.43 12.19 6.53
C ILE A 115 -8.32 12.34 5.49
N LEU A 116 -7.09 12.02 5.88
CA LEU A 116 -5.94 11.95 4.99
C LEU A 116 -5.40 10.51 4.96
N VAL A 117 -5.25 9.96 3.76
CA VAL A 117 -4.64 8.65 3.51
C VAL A 117 -3.51 8.82 2.50
N GLU A 118 -2.32 8.36 2.86
CA GLU A 118 -1.13 8.40 2.00
C GLU A 118 -0.34 7.09 2.09
N VAL A 119 0.40 6.76 1.03
CA VAL A 119 1.36 5.65 0.99
C VAL A 119 2.76 6.23 1.04
N VAL A 120 3.54 5.78 2.02
CA VAL A 120 4.89 6.26 2.34
C VAL A 120 5.85 5.09 2.40
#